data_AF-A0A1G8I5D6-F1
#
_entry.id   AF-A0A1G8I5D6-F1
#
_cell.length_a   1.000
_cell.length_b   1.000
_cell.length_c   1.000
_cell.angle_alpha   90.00
_cell.angle_beta   90.00
_cell.angle_gamma   90.00
#
_symmetry.space_group_name_H-M   'P 1'
#
loop_
_entity.id
_entity.type
_entity.pdbx_description
1 polymer ?
#
loop_
_entity_poly.entity_id
_entity_poly.type
_entity_poly.pdbx_seq_one_letter_code
_entity_poly.pdbx_strand_id
1 'polypeptide(L)'
;MNFLSIAVRELDHYGMTRPGRSQEKQISKQGIKKAIETARDMHIPVVMLESFMDGEVKNETDFQNVAACLREACDLAENYNVIIGTENVLRMFYLLMKQKGYFKT
;
A
#
# COMPACT_ATOMS: atom_id res chain seq x y z
N MET A 1 19.59 -12.08 7.41
CA MET A 1 18.23 -11.92 6.85
C MET A 1 17.36 -11.35 7.95
N ASN A 2 16.93 -10.09 7.84
CA ASN A 2 16.07 -9.45 8.84
C ASN A 2 14.61 -9.62 8.40
N PHE A 3 13.80 -10.24 9.25
CA PHE A 3 12.37 -10.46 9.01
C PHE A 3 11.47 -9.43 9.70
N LEU A 4 12.07 -8.43 10.37
CA LEU A 4 11.31 -7.41 11.08
C LEU A 4 10.63 -6.48 10.08
N SER A 5 9.33 -6.27 10.26
CA SER A 5 8.52 -5.34 9.49
C SER A 5 7.50 -4.62 10.38
N ILE A 6 7.06 -3.45 9.94
CA ILE A 6 5.89 -2.75 10.49
C ILE A 6 4.73 -2.89 9.50
N ALA A 7 3.58 -3.39 9.95
CA ALA A 7 2.34 -3.40 9.18
C ALA A 7 1.50 -2.14 9.52
N VAL A 8 0.94 -1.47 8.51
CA VAL A 8 0.23 -0.20 8.69
C VAL A 8 -1.28 -0.45 8.74
N ARG A 9 -1.72 -1.05 9.84
CA ARG A 9 -3.11 -1.50 10.08
C ARG A 9 -4.18 -0.41 9.95
N GLU A 10 -3.79 0.86 10.05
CA GLU A 10 -4.69 2.00 9.81
C GLU A 10 -5.29 1.97 8.40
N LEU A 11 -4.60 1.34 7.43
CA LEU A 11 -5.07 1.19 6.06
C LEU A 11 -6.28 0.25 5.92
N ASP A 12 -6.56 -0.59 6.92
CA ASP A 12 -7.80 -1.37 6.98
C ASP A 12 -9.03 -0.48 7.20
N HIS A 13 -8.85 0.69 7.84
CA HIS A 13 -9.90 1.65 8.17
C HIS A 13 -9.94 2.85 7.21
N TYR A 14 -8.78 3.30 6.76
CA TYR A 14 -8.62 4.43 5.84
C TYR A 14 -7.74 4.00 4.66
N GLY A 15 -8.37 3.49 3.61
CA GLY A 15 -7.68 2.85 2.50
C GLY A 15 -6.87 3.79 1.59
N MET A 16 -5.80 3.27 0.99
CA MET A 16 -5.07 3.97 -0.06
C MET A 16 -5.89 4.17 -1.35
N THR A 17 -7.06 3.56 -1.48
CA THR A 17 -7.97 3.73 -2.63
C THR A 17 -8.67 5.09 -2.64
N ARG A 18 -8.68 5.79 -1.49
CA ARG A 18 -9.41 7.04 -1.31
C ARG A 18 -8.87 8.17 -2.19
N PRO A 19 -9.75 9.09 -2.68
CA PRO A 19 -9.32 10.21 -3.53
C PRO A 19 -8.30 11.12 -2.83
N GLY A 20 -7.34 11.67 -3.58
CA GLY A 20 -6.24 12.50 -3.08
C GLY A 20 -6.63 13.61 -2.09
N ARG A 21 -7.78 14.25 -2.30
CA ARG A 21 -8.27 15.39 -1.50
C ARG A 21 -9.15 14.99 -0.31
N SER A 22 -9.46 13.70 -0.16
CA SER A 22 -10.30 13.23 0.95
C SER A 22 -9.55 13.24 2.28
N GLN A 23 -10.28 13.41 3.37
CA GLN A 23 -9.70 13.40 4.72
C GLN A 23 -9.12 12.02 5.04
N GLU A 24 -9.80 10.96 4.64
CA GLU A 24 -9.39 9.57 4.79
C GLU A 24 -8.04 9.33 4.13
N LYS A 25 -7.85 9.82 2.90
CA LYS A 25 -6.55 9.72 2.21
C LYS A 25 -5.43 10.43 2.95
N GLN A 26 -5.71 11.56 3.61
CA GLN A 26 -4.72 12.25 4.43
C GLN A 26 -4.37 11.42 5.67
N ILE A 27 -5.34 10.75 6.29
CA ILE A 27 -5.10 9.82 7.41
C ILE A 27 -4.21 8.66 6.95
N SER A 28 -4.51 8.02 5.80
CA SER A 28 -3.68 6.96 5.23
C SER A 28 -2.23 7.42 5.04
N LYS A 29 -2.04 8.59 4.43
CA LYS A 29 -0.70 9.16 4.17
C LYS A 29 0.05 9.49 5.47
N GLN A 30 -0.64 10.00 6.48
CA GLN A 30 -0.04 10.25 7.80
C GLN A 30 0.38 8.95 8.49
N GLY A 31 -0.47 7.91 8.43
CA GLY A 31 -0.15 6.58 8.96
C GLY A 31 1.09 5.98 8.30
N ILE A 32 1.16 6.02 6.96
CA ILE A 32 2.32 5.56 6.18
C ILE A 32 3.58 6.33 6.57
N LYS A 33 3.51 7.67 6.59
CA LYS A 33 4.65 8.52 6.98
C LYS A 33 5.14 8.18 8.38
N LYS A 34 4.23 8.05 9.35
CA LYS A 34 4.57 7.74 10.73
C LYS A 34 5.20 6.35 10.86
N ALA A 35 4.71 5.37 10.10
CA ALA A 35 5.29 4.03 10.06
C ALA A 35 6.72 4.03 9.50
N ILE A 36 6.99 4.78 8.44
CA ILE A 36 8.34 4.92 7.86
C ILE A 36 9.30 5.61 8.84
N GLU A 37 8.88 6.72 9.47
CA GLU A 37 9.68 7.41 10.49
C GLU A 37 9.97 6.49 11.70
N THR A 38 8.96 5.72 12.12
CA THR A 38 9.10 4.75 13.21
C THR A 38 10.04 3.61 12.83
N ALA A 39 9.92 3.08 11.61
CA ALA A 39 10.80 2.03 11.10
C ALA A 39 12.26 2.49 11.09
N ARG A 40 12.53 3.73 10.65
CA ARG A 40 13.84 4.38 10.74
C ARG A 40 14.35 4.39 12.18
N ASP A 41 13.58 4.95 13.11
CA ASP A 41 14.01 5.13 14.51
C ASP A 41 14.25 3.79 15.22
N MET A 42 13.48 2.76 14.85
CA MET A 42 13.60 1.40 15.38
C MET A 42 14.58 0.51 14.61
N HIS A 43 15.20 1.01 13.54
CA HIS A 43 16.08 0.23 12.66
C HIS A 43 15.40 -1.00 12.04
N ILE A 44 14.10 -0.88 11.73
CA ILE A 44 13.31 -1.91 11.04
C ILE A 44 13.40 -1.66 9.52
N PRO A 45 13.81 -2.67 8.72
CA PRO A 45 14.11 -2.45 7.31
C PRO A 45 12.90 -2.42 6.39
N VAL A 46 11.72 -2.87 6.84
CA VAL A 46 10.55 -3.04 5.97
C VAL A 46 9.30 -2.42 6.61
N VAL A 47 8.56 -1.65 5.81
CA VAL A 47 7.18 -1.25 6.10
C VAL A 47 6.26 -1.92 5.08
N MET A 48 5.25 -2.63 5.56
CA MET A 48 4.25 -3.28 4.74
C MET A 48 2.98 -2.43 4.67
N LEU A 49 2.51 -2.18 3.45
CA LEU A 49 1.31 -1.41 3.14
C LEU A 49 0.24 -2.30 2.51
N GLU A 50 -0.81 -2.52 3.26
CA GLU A 50 -1.92 -3.37 2.87
C GLU A 50 -3.00 -2.63 2.06
N SER A 51 -3.63 -3.37 1.15
CA SER A 51 -4.82 -2.99 0.40
C SER A 51 -5.93 -4.01 0.64
N PHE A 52 -6.41 -4.03 1.89
CA PHE A 52 -7.51 -4.86 2.39
C PHE A 52 -8.66 -4.00 2.91
N MET A 53 -9.80 -4.63 3.18
CA MET A 53 -10.95 -3.98 3.83
C MET A 53 -11.35 -2.68 3.11
N ASP A 54 -11.22 -1.52 3.78
CA ASP A 54 -11.49 -0.21 3.18
C ASP A 54 -10.59 0.10 1.97
N GLY A 55 -9.33 -0.34 2.05
CA GLY A 55 -8.31 -0.20 1.02
C GLY A 55 -8.33 -1.27 -0.07
N GLU A 56 -9.34 -2.13 -0.14
CA GLU A 56 -9.42 -3.14 -1.20
C GLU A 56 -9.50 -2.47 -2.59
N VAL A 57 -8.57 -2.83 -3.48
CA VAL A 57 -8.56 -2.38 -4.88
C VAL A 57 -9.65 -3.12 -5.66
N LYS A 58 -10.67 -2.40 -6.13
CA LYS A 58 -11.83 -2.98 -6.83
C LYS A 58 -11.90 -2.60 -8.31
N ASN A 59 -11.27 -1.50 -8.70
CA ASN A 59 -11.32 -0.96 -10.05
C ASN A 59 -10.02 -0.22 -10.42
N GLU A 60 -9.93 0.26 -11.66
CA GLU A 60 -8.76 0.97 -12.18
C GLU A 60 -8.48 2.27 -11.43
N THR A 61 -9.50 3.03 -11.03
CA THR A 61 -9.31 4.26 -10.24
C THR A 61 -8.69 3.96 -8.88
N ASP A 62 -9.13 2.90 -8.21
CA ASP A 62 -8.53 2.44 -6.96
C ASP A 62 -7.06 2.07 -7.18
N PHE A 63 -6.76 1.33 -8.25
CA PHE A 63 -5.40 0.92 -8.60
C PHE A 63 -4.49 2.15 -8.80
N GLN A 64 -4.94 3.14 -9.56
CA GLN A 64 -4.18 4.38 -9.78
C GLN A 64 -3.98 5.17 -8.48
N ASN A 65 -4.99 5.23 -7.60
CA ASN A 65 -4.89 5.89 -6.30
C ASN A 65 -3.91 5.20 -5.35
N VAL A 66 -3.88 3.86 -5.36
CA VAL A 66 -2.92 3.05 -4.59
C VAL A 66 -1.52 3.21 -5.17
N ALA A 67 -1.33 3.09 -6.49
CA ALA A 67 -0.05 3.25 -7.14
C ALA A 67 0.56 4.66 -6.93
N ALA A 68 -0.26 5.71 -6.90
CA ALA A 68 0.18 7.05 -6.51
C ALA A 68 0.66 7.09 -5.05
N CYS A 69 -0.09 6.47 -4.14
CA CYS A 69 0.27 6.40 -2.72
C CYS A 69 1.57 5.63 -2.48
N LEU A 70 1.76 4.50 -3.18
CA LEU A 70 2.97 3.68 -3.11
C LEU A 70 4.19 4.43 -3.64
N ARG A 71 4.05 5.18 -4.73
CA ARG A 71 5.15 6.04 -5.23
C ARG A 71 5.58 7.07 -4.18
N GLU A 72 4.63 7.79 -3.61
CA GLU A 72 4.93 8.76 -2.55
C GLU A 72 5.56 8.10 -1.30
N ALA A 73 5.12 6.89 -0.95
CA ALA A 73 5.70 6.12 0.15
C ALA A 73 7.15 5.71 -0.15
N CYS A 74 7.43 5.25 -1.37
CA CYS A 74 8.78 4.91 -1.82
C CYS A 74 9.70 6.12 -1.83
N ASP A 75 9.25 7.27 -2.37
CA ASP A 75 10.02 8.51 -2.40
C ASP A 75 10.39 8.97 -0.98
N LEU A 76 9.47 8.83 -0.02
CA LEU A 76 9.75 9.13 1.38
C LEU A 76 10.74 8.13 2.00
N ALA A 77 10.54 6.84 1.75
CA ALA A 77 11.31 5.75 2.34
C ALA A 77 12.75 5.65 1.80
N GLU A 78 13.00 6.12 0.57
CA GLU A 78 14.34 6.19 -0.03
C GLU A 78 15.32 6.98 0.86
N ASN A 79 14.86 8.08 1.46
CA ASN A 79 15.67 8.90 2.37
C ASN A 79 16.09 8.18 3.65
N TYR A 80 15.46 7.05 3.97
CA TYR A 80 15.65 6.32 5.23
C TYR A 80 16.14 4.89 5.03
N ASN A 81 16.43 4.47 3.80
CA ASN A 81 16.79 3.09 3.46
C ASN A 81 15.77 2.05 4.00
N VAL A 82 14.48 2.40 3.93
CA VAL A 82 13.36 1.54 4.31
C VAL A 82 12.73 0.96 3.04
N ILE A 83 12.48 -0.34 3.03
CA ILE A 83 11.79 -1.03 1.93
C ILE A 83 10.28 -0.92 2.14
N ILE A 84 9.56 -0.51 1.10
CA ILE A 84 8.10 -0.59 1.07
C ILE A 84 7.68 -1.94 0.46
N GLY A 85 7.05 -2.78 1.27
CA GLY A 85 6.30 -3.94 0.81
C GLY A 85 4.83 -3.57 0.63
N THR A 86 4.15 -4.18 -0.35
CA THR A 86 2.70 -4.05 -0.49
C THR A 86 2.03 -5.41 -0.53
N GLU A 87 0.86 -5.50 0.08
CA GLU A 87 0.01 -6.68 0.06
C GLU A 87 -1.40 -6.29 -0.39
N ASN A 88 -2.02 -7.11 -1.24
CA ASN A 88 -3.38 -6.86 -1.73
C ASN A 88 -4.14 -8.17 -1.95
N VAL A 89 -5.47 -8.09 -1.95
CA VAL A 89 -6.34 -9.25 -2.23
C VAL A 89 -6.07 -9.80 -3.63
N LEU A 90 -5.80 -11.10 -3.74
CA LEU A 90 -5.86 -11.84 -5.00
C LEU A 90 -7.30 -12.24 -5.28
N ARG A 91 -7.95 -11.61 -6.27
CA ARG A 91 -9.30 -12.01 -6.70
C ARG A 91 -9.23 -13.17 -7.70
N MET A 92 -9.84 -14.31 -7.34
CA MET A 92 -9.91 -15.53 -8.18
C MET A 92 -10.45 -15.28 -9.58
N PHE A 93 -11.42 -14.37 -9.74
CA PHE A 93 -11.99 -14.05 -11.06
C PHE A 93 -10.95 -13.47 -12.02
N TYR A 94 -10.07 -12.60 -11.54
CA TYR A 94 -9.02 -12.00 -12.38
C TYR A 94 -7.97 -13.05 -12.79
N LEU A 95 -7.60 -13.96 -11.89
CA LEU A 95 -6.69 -15.08 -12.18
C LEU A 95 -7.28 -16.05 -13.21
N LEU A 96 -8.57 -16.39 -13.09
CA LEU A 96 -9.28 -17.24 -14.05
C LEU A 96 -9.40 -16.56 -15.42
N MET A 97 -9.70 -15.26 -15.45
CA MET A 97 -9.81 -14.51 -16.71
C MET A 97 -8.44 -14.34 -17.38
N LYS A 98 -7.36 -14.14 -16.61
CA LYS A 98 -5.98 -14.08 -17.12
C LYS A 98 -5.51 -15.45 -17.63
N GLN A 99 -5.78 -16.55 -16.91
CA GLN A 99 -5.49 -17.91 -17.39
C GLN A 99 -6.26 -18.25 -18.68
N LYS A 100 -7.49 -17.74 -18.81
CA LYS A 100 -8.31 -17.91 -20.02
C LYS A 100 -8.00 -16.89 -21.13
N GLY A 101 -7.00 -16.01 -20.95
CA GLY A 101 -6.53 -15.09 -22.00
C GLY A 101 -7.42 -13.87 -22.28
N TYR A 102 -8.35 -13.52 -21.38
CA TYR A 102 -9.27 -12.39 -21.58
C TYR A 102 -8.64 -11.01 -21.36
N PHE A 103 -7.45 -10.93 -20.77
CA PHE A 103 -6.70 -9.68 -20.60
C PHE A 103 -5.30 -9.84 -21.20
N LYS A 104 -4.94 -8.99 -22.17
CA LYS A 104 -3.58 -8.87 -22.72
C LYS A 104 -2.88 -7.66 -22.10
N THR A 105 -1.58 -7.83 -21.82
CA THR A 105 -0.65 -6.76 -21.40
C THR A 105 -0.50 -5.71 -22.47
#